data_AF-A0A261TQY8-F1
#
_entry.id   AF-A0A261TQY8-F1
#
_cell.length_a   1.000
_cell.length_b   1.000
_cell.length_c   1.000
_cell.angle_alpha   90.00
_cell.angle_beta   90.00
_cell.angle_gamma   90.00
#
_symmetry.space_group_name_H-M   'P 1'
#
loop_
_entity.id
_entity.type
_entity.pdbx_description
1 polymer ?
#
loop_
_entity_poly.entity_id
_entity_poly.type
_entity_poly.pdbx_seq_one_letter_code
_entity_poly.pdbx_strand_id
1 'polypeptide(L)' 'MAVGVAVGVTTLAIGALVASLPPNCTSVQVNGIAYQQCGSTWYQPVYAGTTVQFKVVAAPR' A
#
# COMPACT_ATOMS: atom_id res chain seq x y z
N MET A 1 -2.19 26.17 -2.45
CA MET A 1 -2.37 25.37 -1.22
C MET A 1 -2.24 23.91 -1.58
N ALA A 2 -1.32 23.18 -0.92
CA ALA A 2 -1.30 21.73 -0.65
C ALA A 2 0.14 21.33 -0.37
N VAL A 3 0.54 21.43 0.90
CA VAL A 3 1.78 20.84 1.40
C VAL A 3 1.52 19.34 1.51
N GLY A 4 1.83 18.60 0.46
CA GLY A 4 1.79 17.13 0.47
C GLY A 4 3.09 16.58 1.04
N VAL A 5 3.23 16.56 2.36
CA VAL A 5 4.31 15.79 3.01
C VAL A 5 3.90 14.32 3.00
N ALA A 6 4.45 13.53 2.08
CA ALA A 6 4.41 12.08 2.19
C ALA A 6 5.71 11.59 2.82
N VAL A 7 5.60 11.31 4.12
CA VAL A 7 6.63 10.78 5.01
C VAL A 7 7.03 9.36 4.56
N GLY A 8 8.35 9.14 4.45
CA GLY A 8 9.03 7.89 4.80
C GLY A 8 8.68 6.64 3.98
N VAL A 9 9.61 6.24 3.13
CA VAL A 9 9.76 4.82 2.72
C VAL A 9 10.21 4.05 3.96
N THR A 10 9.30 3.85 4.91
CA THR A 10 9.50 2.87 5.96
C THR A 10 9.39 1.53 5.26
N THR A 11 10.49 0.77 5.26
CA THR A 11 10.47 -0.65 4.92
C THR A 11 9.57 -1.32 5.95
N LEU A 12 8.28 -1.30 5.65
CA LEU A 12 7.26 -1.77 6.56
C LEU A 12 7.29 -3.28 6.53
N ALA A 13 7.36 -3.88 7.71
CA ALA A 13 7.19 -5.31 7.84
C ALA A 13 5.85 -5.73 7.23
N ILE A 14 5.81 -6.95 6.68
CA ILE A 14 4.56 -7.58 6.26
C ILE A 14 3.57 -7.51 7.42
N GLY A 15 2.39 -6.94 7.17
CA GLY A 15 1.35 -6.69 8.17
C GLY A 15 1.21 -5.24 8.61
N ALA A 16 2.13 -4.34 8.27
CA ALA A 16 1.97 -2.93 8.60
C ALA A 16 0.85 -2.25 7.79
N LEU A 17 0.33 -1.14 8.29
CA LEU A 17 -0.73 -0.36 7.64
C LEU A 17 -0.20 1.02 7.27
N VAL A 18 -0.40 1.43 6.03
CA VAL A 18 -0.10 2.79 5.55
C VAL A 18 -1.36 3.50 5.08
N ALA A 19 -1.43 4.80 5.36
CA ALA A 19 -2.51 5.64 4.87
C ALA A 19 -2.26 6.14 3.43
N SER A 20 -1.00 6.21 3.01
CA SER A 20 -0.61 6.66 1.67
C SER A 20 0.55 5.83 1.14
N LEU A 21 0.52 5.58 -0.17
CA LEU A 21 1.64 4.95 -0.87
C LEU A 21 2.44 6.01 -1.64
N PRO A 22 3.76 5.85 -1.76
CA PRO A 22 4.57 6.69 -2.62
C PRO A 22 4.18 6.53 -4.11
N PRO A 23 4.49 7.53 -4.98
CA PRO A 23 4.04 7.54 -6.37
C PRO A 23 4.70 6.48 -7.27
N ASN A 24 5.66 5.69 -6.76
CA ASN A 24 6.33 4.61 -7.47
C ASN A 24 5.60 3.25 -7.36
N CYS A 25 4.35 3.26 -6.91
CA CYS A 25 3.53 2.07 -6.79
C CYS A 25 2.70 1.82 -8.03
N THR A 26 2.58 0.55 -8.41
CA THR A 26 1.79 0.10 -9.56
C THR A 26 0.59 -0.71 -9.09
N SER A 27 -0.55 -0.52 -9.72
CA SER A 27 -1.74 -1.30 -9.43
C SER A 27 -1.68 -2.62 -10.21
N VAL A 28 -1.61 -3.74 -9.49
CA VAL A 28 -1.55 -5.09 -10.07
C VAL A 28 -2.72 -5.91 -9.54
N GLN A 29 -3.54 -6.42 -10.46
CA GLN A 29 -4.61 -7.35 -10.10
C GLN A 29 -4.08 -8.77 -10.10
N VAL A 30 -4.19 -9.44 -8.94
CA VAL A 30 -3.79 -10.84 -8.77
C VAL A 30 -5.00 -11.61 -8.30
N ASN A 31 -5.38 -12.65 -9.04
CA ASN A 31 -6.52 -13.51 -8.73
C ASN A 31 -7.84 -12.74 -8.54
N GLY A 32 -8.05 -11.67 -9.31
CA GLY A 32 -9.24 -10.81 -9.21
C GLY A 32 -9.23 -9.80 -8.05
N ILE A 33 -8.14 -9.72 -7.27
CA ILE A 33 -7.96 -8.75 -6.20
C ILE A 33 -6.96 -7.68 -6.65
N ALA A 34 -7.33 -6.41 -6.51
CA ALA A 34 -6.43 -5.30 -6.79
C ALA A 34 -5.43 -5.09 -5.64
N TYR A 35 -4.15 -5.30 -5.93
CA TYR A 35 -3.03 -4.99 -5.05
C TYR A 35 -2.26 -3.79 -5.58
N GLN A 36 -1.58 -3.07 -4.70
CA GLN A 36 -0.59 -2.06 -5.08
C GLN A 36 0.80 -2.66 -4.84
N GLN A 37 1.59 -2.80 -5.90
CA GLN A 37 2.96 -3.29 -5.85
C GLN A 37 3.92 -2.08 -5.90
N CYS A 38 4.73 -1.90 -4.85
CA CYS A 38 5.77 -0.88 -4.78
C CYS A 38 7.14 -1.57 -4.72
N GLY A 39 7.75 -1.78 -5.88
CA GLY A 39 9.01 -2.53 -5.99
C GLY A 39 8.84 -3.99 -5.53
N SER A 40 9.41 -4.32 -4.37
CA SER A 40 9.34 -5.66 -3.76
C SER A 40 8.22 -5.82 -2.72
N THR A 41 7.56 -4.73 -2.33
CA THR A 41 6.53 -4.74 -1.28
C THR A 41 5.15 -4.71 -1.92
N TRP A 42 4.23 -5.53 -1.40
CA TRP A 42 2.85 -5.60 -1.86
C TRP A 42 1.92 -4.99 -0.82
N TYR A 43 0.86 -4.36 -1.29
CA TYR A 43 -0.10 -3.67 -0.44
C TYR A 43 -1.53 -4.03 -0.86
N GLN A 44 -2.36 -4.34 0.11
CA GLN A 44 -3.77 -4.63 -0.06
C GLN A 44 -4.61 -3.51 0.56
N PRO A 45 -5.54 -2.88 -0.18
CA PRO A 45 -6.45 -1.91 0.40
C PRO A 45 -7.39 -2.60 1.40
N VAL A 46 -7.47 -2.06 2.60
CA VAL A 46 -8.34 -2.50 3.69
C VAL A 46 -9.10 -1.29 4.23
N TYR A 47 -10.38 -1.49 4.53
CA TYR A 47 -11.19 -0.44 5.15
C TYR A 47 -11.02 -0.49 6.66
N ALA A 48 -10.41 0.55 7.23
CA ALA A 48 -10.29 0.76 8.67
C ALA A 48 -11.35 1.78 9.11
N GLY A 49 -12.56 1.29 9.35
CA GLY A 49 -13.73 2.13 9.63
C GLY A 49 -14.15 2.91 8.38
N THR A 50 -13.98 4.23 8.40
CA THR A 50 -14.31 5.14 7.29
C THR A 50 -13.10 5.51 6.43
N THR A 51 -11.90 5.07 6.80
CA THR A 51 -10.65 5.40 6.08
C THR A 51 -10.13 4.17 5.34
N VAL A 52 -9.66 4.35 4.12
CA VAL A 52 -8.91 3.31 3.40
C VAL A 52 -7.49 3.33 3.89
N GLN A 53 -7.03 2.21 4.41
CA GLN A 53 -5.63 1.95 4.71
C GLN A 53 -5.12 0.86 3.78
N PHE A 54 -3.81 0.78 3.62
CA PHE A 54 -3.18 -0.22 2.78
C PHE A 54 -2.31 -1.09 3.66
N LYS A 55 -2.67 -2.36 3.76
CA LYS A 55 -1.93 -3.36 4.52
C LYS A 55 -0.81 -3.92 3.67
N VAL A 56 0.41 -3.89 4.19
CA VAL A 56 1.55 -4.57 3.59
C VAL A 56 1.31 -6.07 3.66
N VAL A 57 1.37 -6.72 2.52
CA VAL A 57 1.22 -8.16 2.37
C VAL A 57 2.47 -8.73 1.69
N ALA A 58 2.68 -10.04 1.86
CA ALA A 58 3.67 -10.75 1.05
C ALA A 58 3.24 -10.77 -0.41
N ALA A 59 4.19 -10.95 -1.32
CA ALA A 59 3.87 -11.15 -2.73
C ALA A 59 2.88 -12.32 -2.88
N PRO A 60 1.71 -12.10 -3.52
CA PRO A 60 0.81 -13.19 -3.85
C PRO A 60 1.53 -14.11 -4.84
N ARG A 61 1.43 -15.43 -4.61
CA ARG A 61 2.07 -16.49 -5.39
C ARG A 61 1.05 -17.20 -6.26
#